data_AF-A0A2S4MAX8-F1
#
_entry.id   AF-A0A2S4MAX8-F1
#
_cell.length_a   1.000
_cell.length_b   1.000
_cell.length_c   1.000
_cell.angle_alpha   90.00
_cell.angle_beta   90.00
_cell.angle_gamma   90.00
#
_symmetry.space_group_name_H-M   'P 1'
#
loop_
_entity.id
_entity.type
_entity.pdbx_description
1 polymer ?
#
loop_
_entity_poly.entity_id
_entity_poly.type
_entity_poly.pdbx_seq_one_letter_code
_entity_poly.pdbx_strand_id
1 'polypeptide(L)'
;MSEVTSASSEGLEAPAAAAGVIQRVRGIVRGLELDCECRSKLDSALQRFEALEDRRQLRRLILDARHQTERIGALLDLARELDELPMDEPDLSVFEEVALLFEGIEEAAALGAADMRAAREVRRPDETVAE
;
A
#
# COMPACT_ATOMS: atom_id res chain seq x y z
N MET A 1 -33.76 -20.20 -10.57
CA MET A 1 -33.91 -19.21 -9.48
C MET A 1 -32.78 -19.42 -8.50
N SER A 2 -31.89 -18.44 -8.44
CA SER A 2 -31.02 -18.01 -7.33
C SER A 2 -29.69 -17.57 -7.92
N GLU A 3 -29.72 -16.34 -8.42
CA GLU A 3 -28.55 -15.51 -8.71
C GLU A 3 -27.89 -15.15 -7.39
N VAL A 4 -26.61 -15.45 -7.24
CA VAL A 4 -25.79 -14.89 -6.17
C VAL A 4 -25.08 -13.69 -6.74
N THR A 5 -25.55 -12.52 -6.30
CA THR A 5 -24.99 -11.21 -6.62
C THR A 5 -23.72 -10.95 -5.82
N SER A 6 -22.84 -10.19 -6.44
CA SER A 6 -21.55 -9.62 -6.06
C SER A 6 -21.25 -9.33 -4.57
N ALA A 7 -19.98 -9.47 -4.23
CA ALA A 7 -19.28 -8.47 -3.44
C ALA A 7 -17.84 -8.31 -3.98
N SER A 8 -17.67 -7.33 -4.87
CA SER A 8 -16.36 -6.87 -5.31
C SER A 8 -15.63 -6.26 -4.12
N SER A 9 -14.50 -6.84 -3.73
CA SER A 9 -13.57 -6.23 -2.78
C SER A 9 -12.70 -5.23 -3.54
N GLU A 10 -13.19 -4.00 -3.69
CA GLU A 10 -12.33 -2.88 -4.07
C GLU A 10 -11.38 -2.59 -2.90
N GLY A 11 -10.15 -3.07 -3.04
CA GLY A 11 -9.03 -2.78 -2.17
C GLY A 11 -8.75 -1.28 -2.13
N LEU A 12 -9.05 -0.70 -0.98
CA LEU A 12 -8.87 0.67 -0.54
C LEU A 12 -7.67 1.42 -1.18
N GLU A 13 -7.98 2.40 -2.03
CA GLU A 13 -7.07 3.43 -2.53
C GLU A 13 -6.45 4.25 -1.38
N ALA A 14 -5.27 3.85 -0.89
CA ALA A 14 -4.73 4.39 0.36
C ALA A 14 -3.57 5.44 0.31
N PRO A 15 -3.05 5.91 -0.84
CA PRO A 15 -2.14 7.07 -0.83
C PRO A 15 -2.81 8.39 -1.26
N ALA A 16 -3.79 8.37 -2.16
CA ALA A 16 -4.45 9.59 -2.66
C ALA A 16 -5.44 10.23 -1.66
N ALA A 17 -5.94 9.44 -0.70
CA ALA A 17 -7.02 9.86 0.19
C ALA A 17 -6.60 10.95 1.19
N ALA A 18 -5.40 10.87 1.79
CA ALA A 18 -4.98 11.80 2.85
C ALA A 18 -4.63 13.19 2.30
N ALA A 19 -3.81 13.27 1.24
CA ALA A 19 -3.54 14.52 0.52
C ALA A 19 -4.84 15.14 -0.03
N GLY A 20 -5.77 14.31 -0.53
CA GLY A 20 -7.08 14.75 -0.99
C GLY A 20 -8.01 15.28 0.11
N VAL A 21 -7.82 14.87 1.37
CA VAL A 21 -8.56 15.43 2.52
C VAL A 21 -8.00 16.80 2.91
N ILE A 22 -6.67 16.94 3.00
CA ILE A 22 -6.04 18.23 3.34
C ILE A 22 -6.39 19.29 2.28
N GLN A 23 -6.35 18.91 1.01
CA GLN A 23 -6.72 19.82 -0.08
C GLN A 23 -8.20 20.22 -0.04
N ARG A 24 -9.11 19.29 0.32
CA ARG A 24 -10.52 19.62 0.58
C ARG A 24 -10.69 20.57 1.76
N VAL A 25 -9.97 20.34 2.86
CA VAL A 25 -10.01 21.23 4.03
C VAL A 25 -9.54 22.62 3.64
N ARG A 26 -8.42 22.76 2.91
CA ARG A 26 -7.95 24.05 2.36
C ARG A 26 -9.02 24.70 1.48
N GLY A 27 -9.72 23.92 0.65
CA GLY A 27 -10.82 24.40 -0.19
C GLY A 27 -11.99 24.97 0.63
N ILE A 28 -12.44 24.26 1.66
CA ILE A 28 -13.52 24.71 2.56
C ILE A 28 -13.09 25.99 3.29
N VAL A 29 -11.87 26.02 3.81
CA VAL A 29 -11.30 27.15 4.56
C VAL A 29 -11.21 28.42 3.71
N ARG A 30 -10.88 28.30 2.41
CA ARG A 30 -10.88 29.43 1.47
C ARG A 30 -12.26 30.05 1.28
N GLY A 31 -13.33 29.27 1.49
CA GLY A 31 -14.71 29.75 1.45
C GLY A 31 -15.17 30.43 2.74
N LEU A 32 -14.38 30.38 3.82
CA LEU A 32 -14.69 31.03 5.10
C LEU A 32 -14.08 32.44 5.13
N GLU A 33 -14.82 33.41 5.66
CA GLU A 33 -14.33 34.76 5.94
C GLU A 33 -13.44 34.78 7.19
N LEU A 34 -12.32 34.07 7.14
CA LEU A 34 -11.29 34.14 8.17
C LEU A 34 -10.45 35.39 7.96
N ASP A 35 -10.12 36.07 9.06
CA ASP A 35 -9.09 37.09 9.07
C ASP A 35 -7.72 36.51 8.65
N CYS A 36 -6.83 37.39 8.20
CA CYS A 36 -5.52 36.99 7.65
C CYS A 36 -4.65 36.23 8.66
N GLU A 37 -4.80 36.52 9.96
CA GLU A 37 -4.01 35.90 11.01
C GLU A 37 -4.47 34.46 11.28
N CYS A 38 -5.78 34.26 11.39
CA CYS A 38 -6.43 32.96 11.52
C CYS A 38 -6.12 32.07 10.31
N ARG A 39 -6.14 32.65 9.10
CA ARG A 39 -5.79 31.94 7.87
C ARG A 39 -4.35 31.45 7.87
N SER A 40 -3.39 32.32 8.21
CA SER A 40 -1.97 31.96 8.28
C SER A 40 -1.69 30.89 9.35
N LYS A 41 -2.33 30.99 10.52
CA LYS A 41 -2.24 29.98 11.58
C LYS A 41 -2.77 28.63 11.12
N LEU A 42 -3.89 28.62 10.41
CA LEU A 42 -4.52 27.40 9.91
C LEU A 42 -3.70 26.75 8.80
N ASP A 43 -3.22 27.52 7.81
CA ASP A 43 -2.34 27.00 6.76
C ASP A 43 -1.07 26.39 7.35
N SER A 44 -0.47 27.05 8.34
CA SER A 44 0.70 26.54 9.06
C SER A 44 0.39 25.23 9.82
N ALA A 45 -0.79 25.10 10.41
CA ALA A 45 -1.22 23.89 11.08
C ALA A 45 -1.45 22.74 10.09
N LEU A 46 -2.12 23.02 8.95
CA LEU A 46 -2.37 22.05 7.90
C LEU A 46 -1.06 21.56 7.26
N GLN A 47 -0.09 22.44 7.02
CA GLN A 47 1.22 22.05 6.49
C GLN A 47 1.99 21.15 7.45
N ARG A 48 1.94 21.43 8.77
CA ARG A 48 2.55 20.55 9.78
C ARG A 48 1.85 19.19 9.84
N PHE A 49 0.53 19.18 9.71
CA PHE A 49 -0.26 17.95 9.71
C PHE A 49 0.06 17.10 8.47
N GLU A 50 0.15 17.70 7.29
CA GLU A 50 0.56 17.05 6.05
C GLU A 50 1.91 16.34 6.20
N ALA A 51 2.92 17.06 6.73
CA ALA A 51 4.23 16.48 6.98
C ALA A 51 4.22 15.33 8.01
N LEU A 52 3.30 15.34 8.97
CA LEU A 52 3.14 14.23 9.94
C LEU A 52 2.47 13.02 9.30
N GLU A 53 1.44 13.23 8.49
CA GLU A 53 0.75 12.17 7.77
C GLU A 53 1.64 11.53 6.70
N ASP A 54 2.45 12.30 5.97
CA ASP A 54 3.43 11.75 5.03
C ASP A 54 4.43 10.84 5.72
N ARG A 55 4.96 11.26 6.88
CA ARG A 55 5.88 10.43 7.69
C ARG A 55 5.19 9.17 8.20
N ARG A 56 3.95 9.29 8.68
CA ARG A 56 3.14 8.15 9.14
C ARG A 56 2.92 7.17 8.00
N GLN A 57 2.53 7.67 6.82
CA GLN A 57 2.27 6.87 5.64
C GLN A 57 3.52 6.15 5.15
N LEU A 58 4.64 6.86 5.04
CA LEU A 58 5.93 6.27 4.67
C LEU A 58 6.33 5.14 5.63
N ARG A 59 6.20 5.37 6.95
CA ARG A 59 6.49 4.35 7.95
C ARG A 59 5.61 3.12 7.76
N ARG A 60 4.31 3.30 7.52
CA ARG A 60 3.38 2.20 7.26
C ARG A 60 3.82 1.37 6.04
N LEU A 61 4.03 2.01 4.90
CA LEU A 61 4.45 1.34 3.66
C LEU A 61 5.76 0.55 3.81
N ILE A 62 6.72 1.09 4.59
CA ILE A 62 7.97 0.37 4.89
C ILE A 62 7.72 -0.86 5.77
N LEU A 63 6.83 -0.76 6.76
CA LEU A 63 6.48 -1.91 7.61
C LEU A 63 5.73 -2.97 6.81
N ASP A 64 4.80 -2.58 5.94
CA ASP A 64 4.03 -3.50 5.11
C ASP A 64 4.95 -4.24 4.12
N ALA A 65 5.89 -3.56 3.48
CA ALA A 65 6.88 -4.21 2.60
C ALA A 65 7.83 -5.16 3.35
N ARG A 66 8.21 -4.82 4.60
CA ARG A 66 8.97 -5.74 5.46
C ARG A 66 8.16 -6.99 5.77
N HIS A 67 6.88 -6.83 6.07
CA HIS A 67 5.99 -7.96 6.30
C HIS A 67 5.87 -8.85 5.05
N GLN A 68 5.83 -8.27 3.84
CA GLN A 68 5.89 -9.07 2.61
C GLN A 68 7.20 -9.84 2.47
N THR A 69 8.33 -9.29 2.95
CA THR A 69 9.62 -10.00 2.95
C THR A 69 9.59 -11.20 3.90
N GLU A 70 8.99 -11.03 5.09
CA GLU A 70 8.79 -12.13 6.04
C GLU A 70 7.87 -13.22 5.45
N ARG A 71 6.77 -12.82 4.79
CA ARG A 71 5.84 -13.73 4.09
C ARG A 71 6.54 -14.52 2.98
N ILE A 72 7.36 -13.86 2.15
CA ILE A 72 8.16 -14.53 1.11
C ILE A 72 9.11 -15.54 1.74
N GLY A 73 9.79 -15.18 2.83
CA GLY A 73 10.68 -16.10 3.55
C GLY A 73 9.96 -17.37 4.00
N ALA A 74 8.80 -17.23 4.64
CA ALA A 74 7.99 -18.39 5.06
C ALA A 74 7.51 -19.25 3.89
N LEU A 75 7.10 -18.64 2.78
CA LEU A 75 6.68 -19.37 1.58
C LEU A 75 7.86 -20.10 0.92
N LEU A 76 9.05 -19.50 0.91
CA LEU A 76 10.27 -20.16 0.44
C LEU A 76 10.63 -21.35 1.32
N ASP A 77 10.49 -21.24 2.65
CA ASP A 77 10.75 -22.35 3.56
C ASP A 77 9.82 -23.54 3.27
N LEU A 78 8.54 -23.30 2.95
CA LEU A 78 7.61 -24.34 2.51
C LEU A 78 7.96 -24.89 1.12
N ALA A 79 8.33 -24.02 0.18
CA ALA A 79 8.68 -24.44 -1.18
C ALA A 79 9.93 -25.33 -1.24
N ARG A 80 10.78 -25.31 -0.19
CA ARG A 80 11.92 -26.23 -0.07
C ARG A 80 11.51 -27.69 0.11
N GLU A 81 10.27 -27.98 0.50
CA GLU A 81 9.74 -29.35 0.50
C GLU A 81 9.80 -29.98 -0.91
N LEU A 82 9.85 -29.17 -1.97
CA LEU A 82 10.10 -29.62 -3.34
C LEU A 82 11.43 -30.38 -3.50
N ASP A 83 12.45 -30.06 -2.69
CA ASP A 83 13.73 -30.79 -2.72
C ASP A 83 13.57 -32.27 -2.30
N GLU A 84 12.50 -32.58 -1.57
CA GLU A 84 12.17 -33.93 -1.10
C GLU A 84 11.17 -34.64 -2.02
N LEU A 85 10.61 -33.94 -3.02
CA LEU A 85 9.60 -34.50 -3.92
C LEU A 85 10.24 -35.48 -4.93
N PRO A 86 9.84 -36.76 -4.92
CA PRO A 86 10.42 -37.74 -5.82
C PRO A 86 9.88 -37.56 -7.26
N MET A 87 10.70 -37.94 -8.25
CA MET A 87 10.32 -37.84 -9.67
C MET A 87 9.16 -38.76 -10.07
N ASP A 88 8.90 -39.80 -9.28
CA ASP A 88 7.82 -40.76 -9.45
C ASP A 88 6.65 -40.52 -8.48
N GLU A 89 6.49 -39.28 -7.98
CA GLU A 89 5.40 -38.88 -7.09
C GLU A 89 4.02 -39.31 -7.65
N PRO A 90 3.32 -40.24 -6.97
CA PRO A 90 2.01 -40.69 -7.42
C PRO A 90 0.90 -39.67 -7.17
N ASP A 91 1.03 -38.79 -6.17
CA ASP A 91 0.03 -37.78 -5.84
C ASP A 91 0.24 -36.49 -6.64
N LEU A 92 -0.53 -36.34 -7.70
CA LEU A 92 -0.42 -35.18 -8.58
C LEU A 92 -0.92 -33.88 -7.95
N SER A 93 -1.68 -33.90 -6.84
CA SER A 93 -2.13 -32.66 -6.20
C SER A 93 -0.98 -31.88 -5.56
N VAL A 94 0.12 -32.54 -5.21
CA VAL A 94 1.29 -31.87 -4.64
C VAL A 94 1.88 -30.84 -5.61
N PHE A 95 1.83 -31.09 -6.93
CA PHE A 95 2.28 -30.11 -7.92
C PHE A 95 1.42 -28.84 -7.94
N GLU A 96 0.11 -28.98 -7.71
CA GLU A 96 -0.80 -27.84 -7.60
C GLU A 96 -0.53 -27.06 -6.30
N GLU A 97 -0.30 -27.76 -5.19
CA GLU A 97 0.06 -27.13 -3.92
C GLU A 97 1.37 -26.33 -4.03
N VAL A 98 2.38 -26.90 -4.68
CA VAL A 98 3.64 -26.20 -4.97
C VAL A 98 3.43 -25.00 -5.89
N ALA A 99 2.56 -25.11 -6.90
CA ALA A 99 2.21 -23.97 -7.75
C ALA A 99 1.60 -22.81 -6.94
N LEU A 100 0.69 -23.11 -6.00
CA LEU A 100 0.10 -22.11 -5.11
C LEU A 100 1.15 -21.41 -4.21
N LEU A 101 2.21 -22.12 -3.79
CA LEU A 101 3.32 -21.50 -3.05
C LEU A 101 4.05 -20.47 -3.92
N PHE A 102 4.34 -20.80 -5.19
CA PHE A 102 4.97 -19.85 -6.12
C PHE A 102 4.08 -18.64 -6.42
N GLU A 103 2.78 -18.85 -6.63
CA GLU A 103 1.82 -17.77 -6.81
C GLU A 103 1.74 -16.86 -5.56
N GLY A 104 1.80 -17.45 -4.36
CA GLY A 104 1.88 -16.69 -3.11
C GLY A 104 3.14 -15.83 -3.00
N ILE A 105 4.28 -16.32 -3.50
CA ILE A 105 5.54 -15.56 -3.54
C ILE A 105 5.42 -14.40 -4.54
N GLU A 106 4.86 -14.67 -5.72
CA GLU A 106 4.60 -13.65 -6.74
C GLU A 106 3.73 -12.52 -6.18
N GLU A 107 2.60 -12.88 -5.54
CA GLU A 107 1.67 -11.92 -4.94
C GLU A 107 2.36 -11.07 -3.86
N ALA A 108 3.06 -11.70 -2.91
CA ALA A 108 3.76 -10.99 -1.85
C ALA A 108 4.84 -10.05 -2.41
N ALA A 109 5.58 -10.49 -3.42
CA ALA A 109 6.59 -9.66 -4.10
C ALA A 109 5.94 -8.48 -4.84
N ALA A 110 4.81 -8.69 -5.52
CA ALA A 110 4.08 -7.64 -6.21
C ALA A 110 3.57 -6.57 -5.24
N LEU A 111 3.00 -6.99 -4.10
CA LEU A 111 2.55 -6.09 -3.03
C LEU A 111 3.70 -5.29 -2.43
N GLY A 112 4.82 -5.95 -2.06
CA GLY A 112 5.98 -5.26 -1.53
C GLY A 112 6.57 -4.25 -2.52
N ALA A 113 6.58 -4.58 -3.82
CA ALA A 113 7.00 -3.65 -4.86
C ALA A 113 6.03 -2.47 -5.01
N ALA A 114 4.72 -2.70 -4.91
CA ALA A 114 3.71 -1.64 -4.92
C ALA A 114 3.89 -0.69 -3.73
N ASP A 115 4.11 -1.22 -2.53
CA ASP A 115 4.36 -0.43 -1.31
C ASP A 115 5.60 0.46 -1.46
N MET A 116 6.69 -0.07 -2.04
CA MET A 116 7.92 0.69 -2.25
C MET A 116 7.76 1.79 -3.32
N ARG A 117 6.98 1.53 -4.38
CA ARG A 117 6.63 2.57 -5.37
C ARG A 117 5.77 3.65 -4.73
N ALA A 118 4.77 3.28 -3.93
CA ALA A 118 3.95 4.25 -3.21
C ALA A 118 4.79 5.07 -2.21
N ALA A 119 5.73 4.44 -1.51
CA ALA A 119 6.63 5.12 -0.57
C ALA A 119 7.53 6.15 -1.27
N ARG A 120 7.96 5.87 -2.50
CA ARG A 120 8.70 6.83 -3.34
C ARG A 120 7.85 8.07 -3.63
N GLU A 121 6.58 7.90 -3.96
CA GLU A 121 5.70 9.05 -4.26
C GLU A 121 5.45 9.92 -3.01
N VAL A 122 5.27 9.31 -1.84
CA VAL A 122 5.16 10.06 -0.55
C VAL A 122 6.43 10.87 -0.27
N ARG A 123 7.60 10.37 -0.65
CA ARG A 123 8.89 11.06 -0.47
C ARG A 123 9.24 12.04 -1.60
N ARG A 124 8.36 12.29 -2.56
CA ARG A 124 8.60 13.30 -3.61
C ARG A 124 7.86 14.60 -3.29
N PRO A 125 8.32 15.42 -2.33
CA PRO A 125 7.88 16.81 -2.26
C PRO A 125 8.61 17.61 -3.35
N ASP A 126 7.88 18.36 -4.17
CA ASP A 126 8.38 19.44 -5.04
C ASP A 126 9.38 19.08 -6.17
N GLU A 127 8.93 18.38 -7.23
CA GLU A 127 9.53 18.53 -8.58
C GLU A 127 8.66 19.37 -9.53
N THR A 128 7.64 20.07 -9.02
CA THR A 128 6.75 20.95 -9.82
C THR A 128 6.89 22.45 -9.51
N VAL A 129 8.04 22.90 -8.98
CA VAL A 129 8.39 24.33 -8.98
C VAL A 129 9.62 24.55 -9.88
N ALA A 130 9.42 24.39 -11.18
CA ALA A 130 10.31 24.91 -12.21
C ALA A 130 9.48 25.17 -13.48
N GLU A 131 8.85 26.34 -13.57
CA GLU A 131 9.23 27.47 -14.45
C GLU A 131 8.19 28.60 -14.33
#